data_AF-A0A7C9RIH2-F1
#
_entry.id   AF-A0A7C9RIH2-F1
#
_cell.length_a   1.000
_cell.length_b   1.000
_cell.length_c   1.000
_cell.angle_alpha   90.00
_cell.angle_beta   90.00
_cell.angle_gamma   90.00
#
_symmetry.space_group_name_H-M   'P 1'
#
loop_
_entity.id
_entity.type
_entity.pdbx_description
1 polymer ?
#
loop_
_entity_poly.entity_id
_entity_poly.type
_entity_poly.pdbx_seq_one_letter_code
_entity_poly.pdbx_strand_id
1 'polypeptide(L)' 'MEVLAYLVPLALALGLIGLLGFLWSLRSGQYDDLDGAGWRAIADDEPPLPPS' A
#
# COMPACT_ATOMS: atom_id res chain seq x y z
N MET A 1 25.99 -7.87 -22.94
CA MET A 1 25.65 -9.07 -22.15
C MET A 1 26.00 -8.89 -20.68
N GLU A 2 27.13 -8.24 -20.34
CA GLU A 2 27.51 -7.90 -18.95
C GLU A 2 26.42 -7.20 -18.13
N VAL A 3 25.70 -6.23 -18.70
CA VAL A 3 24.68 -5.48 -17.95
C VAL A 3 23.51 -6.36 -17.52
N LEU A 4 23.12 -7.35 -18.34
CA LEU A 4 22.02 -8.25 -18.02
C LEU A 4 22.38 -9.16 -16.83
N ALA A 5 23.66 -9.50 -16.64
CA ALA A 5 24.12 -10.28 -15.50
C ALA A 5 23.87 -9.57 -14.17
N TYR A 6 23.80 -8.23 -14.15
CA TYR A 6 23.45 -7.44 -12.97
C TYR A 6 21.97 -7.09 -12.91
N LEU A 7 21.37 -6.70 -14.04
CA LEU A 7 19.97 -6.26 -14.07
C LEU A 7 18.98 -7.40 -13.80
N VAL A 8 19.27 -8.63 -14.25
CA VAL A 8 18.36 -9.77 -14.01
C VAL A 8 18.26 -10.11 -12.52
N PRO A 9 19.37 -10.33 -11.78
CA PRO A 9 19.29 -10.54 -10.34
C PRO A 9 18.67 -9.34 -9.60
N LEU A 10 18.99 -8.11 -10.01
CA LEU A 10 18.43 -6.91 -9.39
C LEU A 10 16.91 -6.83 -9.58
N ALA A 11 16.40 -7.09 -10.79
CA ALA A 11 14.97 -7.09 -11.06
C ALA A 11 14.23 -8.17 -10.26
N LEU A 12 14.80 -9.38 -10.15
CA LEU A 12 14.25 -10.46 -9.33
C LEU A 12 14.23 -10.09 -7.84
N ALA A 13 15.32 -9.48 -7.33
CA ALA A 13 15.40 -9.03 -5.94
C ALA A 13 14.35 -7.95 -5.65
N LEU A 14 14.21 -6.95 -6.52
CA LEU A 14 13.20 -5.91 -6.40
C LEU A 14 11.78 -6.48 -6.45
N GLY A 15 11.51 -7.42 -7.35
CA GLY A 15 10.23 -8.12 -7.43
C GLY A 15 9.93 -8.91 -6.15
N LEU A 16 10.91 -9.61 -5.60
CA LEU A 16 10.77 -10.37 -4.35
C LEU A 16 10.53 -9.45 -3.15
N ILE A 17 11.27 -8.33 -3.04
CA ILE A 17 11.08 -7.33 -1.99
C ILE A 17 9.65 -6.78 -2.06
N GLY A 18 9.18 -6.40 -3.25
CA GLY A 18 7.81 -5.94 -3.46
C GLY A 18 6.77 -6.98 -3.06
N LEU A 19 6.97 -8.25 -3.45
CA LEU A 19 6.08 -9.34 -3.08
C LEU A 19 6.03 -9.58 -1.57
N LEU A 20 7.20 -9.64 -0.90
CA LEU A 20 7.26 -9.84 0.54
C LEU A 20 6.64 -8.65 1.29
N GLY A 21 6.88 -7.42 0.84
CA GLY A 21 6.25 -6.22 1.40
C GLY A 21 4.73 -6.26 1.24
N PHE A 22 4.24 -6.67 0.07
CA PHE A 22 2.81 -6.83 -0.19
C PHE A 22 2.17 -7.88 0.72
N LEU A 23 2.76 -9.08 0.81
CA LEU A 23 2.27 -10.15 1.69
C LEU A 23 2.31 -9.75 3.17
N TRP A 24 3.36 -9.03 3.60
CA TRP A 24 3.43 -8.46 4.94
C TRP A 24 2.29 -7.47 5.19
N SER A 25 1.99 -6.60 4.22
CA SER A 25 0.90 -5.61 4.32
C SER A 25 -0.49 -6.25 4.36
N LEU A 26 -0.69 -7.38 3.67
CA LEU A 26 -1.92 -8.16 3.80
C LEU A 26 -2.04 -8.77 5.21
N ARG A 27 -0.95 -9.35 5.72
CA ARG A 27 -0.95 -9.99 7.05
C ARG A 27 -1.12 -8.98 8.20
N SER A 28 -0.70 -7.74 8.02
CA SER A 28 -0.83 -6.69 9.04
C SER A 28 -2.23 -6.07 9.12
N GLY A 29 -3.18 -6.50 8.28
CA GLY A 29 -4.56 -6.01 8.30
C GLY A 29 -4.71 -4.56 7.80
N GLN A 30 -3.68 -3.99 7.16
CA GLN A 30 -3.75 -2.61 6.65
C GLN A 30 -4.85 -2.40 5.61
N TYR A 31 -5.26 -3.48 4.93
CA TYR A 31 -6.29 -3.43 3.90
C TYR A 31 -7.72 -3.64 4.44
N ASP A 32 -7.89 -3.88 5.75
CA ASP A 32 -9.19 -4.17 6.34
C ASP A 32 -10.07 -2.90 6.51
N ASP A 33 -9.44 -1.72 6.57
CA ASP A 33 -10.12 -0.42 6.68
C ASP A 33 -9.90 0.48 5.44
N LEU A 34 -9.75 -0.11 4.25
CA LEU A 34 -9.68 0.70 3.02
C LEU A 34 -10.99 1.42 2.74
N ASP A 35 -12.12 0.75 2.95
CA ASP A 35 -13.44 1.31 2.69
C ASP A 35 -13.72 2.50 3.62
N GLY A 36 -13.40 2.37 4.91
CA GLY A 36 -13.56 3.46 5.89
C GLY A 36 -12.58 4.61 5.65
N ALA A 37 -11.33 4.33 5.24
CA ALA A 37 -10.38 5.36 4.85
C ALA A 37 -10.86 6.18 3.64
N GLY A 38 -11.45 5.51 2.63
CA GLY A 38 -12.04 6.18 1.47
C GLY A 38 -13.23 7.06 1.83
N TRP A 39 -14.12 6.58 2.70
CA TRP A 39 -15.24 7.38 3.21
C TRP A 39 -14.76 8.63 3.96
N ARG A 40 -13.73 8.51 4.81
CA ARG A 40 -13.15 9.67 5.52
C ARG A 40 -12.54 10.68 4.54
N ALA A 41 -11.78 10.21 3.55
CA ALA A 41 -11.16 11.09 2.56
C ALA A 41 -12.16 11.92 1.73
N ILE A 42 -13.41 11.46 1.60
CA ILE A 42 -14.49 12.20 0.91
C ILE A 42 -15.36 12.99 1.92
N ALA A 43 -15.57 12.45 3.12
CA ALA A 43 -16.42 13.05 4.15
C ALA A 43 -15.76 14.17 4.96
N ASP A 44 -14.44 14.36 4.85
CA ASP A 44 -13.69 15.44 5.53
C ASP A 44 -14.18 16.87 5.17
N ASP A 45 -14.99 17.01 4.13
CA ASP A 45 -15.62 18.29 3.73
C ASP A 45 -16.93 18.61 4.49
N GLU A 46 -17.47 17.67 5.29
CA GLU A 46 -18.71 17.91 6.04
C GLU A 46 -18.40 18.63 7.38
N PRO A 47 -18.93 19.84 7.63
CA PRO A 47 -18.66 20.57 8.86
C PRO A 47 -19.26 19.85 10.09
N PRO A 48 -18.58 19.88 11.24
CA PRO A 48 -19.06 19.22 12.46
C PRO A 48 -20.43 19.77 12.87
N LEU A 49 -21.35 18.84 13.19
CA LEU A 49 -22.71 19.20 13.63
C LEU A 49 -22.65 20.04 14.92
N PRO A 50 -23.45 21.11 15.02
CA PRO A 50 -23.47 21.96 16.21
C PRO A 50 -23.97 21.17 17.43
N PRO A 51 -23.37 21.38 18.62
CA PRO A 51 -23.78 20.69 19.83
C PRO A 51 -25.17 21.15 20.30
N SER A 52 -25.97 20.19 20.79
CA SER A 52 -27.31 20.40 21.39
C SER A 52 -27.22 20.83 22.85
#